data_AF-X1TGI8-F1
#
_entry.id   AF-X1TGI8-F1
#
_cell.length_a   1.000
_cell.length_b   1.000
_cell.length_c   1.000
_cell.angle_alpha   90.00
_cell.angle_beta   90.00
_cell.angle_gamma   90.00
#
_symmetry.space_group_name_H-M   'P 1'
#
loop_
_entity.id
_entity.type
_entity.pdbx_description
1 polymer ?
#
loop_
_entity_poly.entity_id
_entity_poly.type
_entity_poly.pdbx_seq_one_letter_code
_entity_poly.pdbx_strand_id
1 'polypeptide(L)'
;ARELGLPEEIHQRMPFPGPGLATRIIGEVNPQRVEMVRKATRIVEEEIKELKPFQALAVLMKDRATGTVGGKRVFGNIIVVRSVESKNAMTASVSRIPWEILEKIQQRITEEIPSVTKVLFDITPKPPSTIEYI
;
A
#
# COMPACT_ATOMS: atom_id res chain seq x y z
N ALA A 1 2.81 19.01 -19.65
CA ALA A 1 2.80 19.06 -18.17
C ALA A 1 4.07 19.74 -17.64
N ARG A 2 5.26 19.17 -17.85
CA ARG A 2 6.55 19.81 -17.52
C ARG A 2 6.74 21.18 -18.20
N GLU A 3 6.49 21.25 -19.52
CA GLU A 3 6.51 22.50 -20.30
C GLU A 3 5.47 23.55 -19.85
N LEU A 4 4.45 23.12 -19.08
CA LEU A 4 3.44 24.02 -18.53
C LEU A 4 3.79 24.49 -17.10
N GLY A 5 5.01 24.20 -16.62
CA GLY A 5 5.47 24.61 -15.30
C GLY A 5 4.82 23.87 -14.13
N LEU A 6 4.18 22.72 -14.36
CA LEU A 6 3.57 21.96 -13.27
C LEU A 6 4.65 21.32 -12.38
N PRO A 7 4.48 21.33 -11.04
CA PRO A 7 5.39 20.67 -10.10
C PRO A 7 5.69 19.23 -10.49
N GLU A 8 6.92 18.78 -10.20
CA GLU A 8 7.36 17.40 -10.46
C GLU A 8 6.45 16.37 -9.79
N GLU A 9 6.01 16.68 -8.58
CA GLU A 9 5.05 15.89 -7.80
C GLU A 9 3.71 15.69 -8.50
N ILE A 10 3.29 16.59 -9.40
CA ILE A 10 2.03 16.46 -10.13
C ILE A 10 2.21 15.66 -11.41
N HIS A 11 3.30 15.89 -12.14
CA HIS A 11 3.49 15.29 -13.46
C HIS A 11 4.27 13.96 -13.44
N GLN A 12 4.94 13.62 -12.34
CA GLN A 12 5.59 12.31 -12.11
C GLN A 12 4.90 11.47 -11.02
N ARG A 13 3.71 11.86 -10.55
CA ARG A 13 2.99 11.06 -9.54
C ARG A 13 2.68 9.66 -10.04
N MET A 14 2.65 8.72 -9.11
CA MET A 14 2.11 7.38 -9.35
C MET A 14 0.66 7.47 -9.84
N PRO A 15 0.22 6.55 -10.72
CA PRO A 15 -1.17 6.43 -11.09
C PRO A 15 -2.04 6.21 -9.84
N PHE A 16 -3.19 6.88 -9.79
CA PHE A 16 -4.16 6.74 -8.71
C PHE A 16 -5.55 6.47 -9.33
N PRO A 17 -6.27 5.43 -8.89
CA PRO A 17 -7.52 5.03 -9.51
C PRO A 17 -8.64 6.05 -9.28
N GLY A 18 -9.59 6.14 -10.21
CA GLY A 18 -10.73 7.07 -10.14
C GLY A 18 -11.57 6.93 -8.86
N PRO A 19 -11.99 5.72 -8.44
CA PRO A 19 -12.68 5.53 -7.15
C PRO A 19 -11.76 5.66 -5.92
N GLY A 20 -10.47 5.92 -6.13
CA GLY A 20 -9.48 6.23 -5.10
C GLY A 20 -9.30 5.12 -4.07
N LEU A 21 -9.24 5.48 -2.79
CA LEU A 21 -8.96 4.53 -1.71
C LEU A 21 -10.04 3.44 -1.54
N ALA A 22 -11.23 3.62 -2.13
CA ALA A 22 -12.28 2.61 -2.07
C ALA A 22 -11.86 1.29 -2.74
N THR A 23 -11.04 1.33 -3.80
CA THR A 23 -10.51 0.12 -4.47
C THR A 23 -9.42 -0.59 -3.69
N ARG A 24 -8.96 0.01 -2.59
CA ARG A 24 -7.90 -0.52 -1.72
C ARG A 24 -8.46 -1.07 -0.41
N ILE A 25 -9.79 -1.20 -0.30
CA ILE A 25 -10.47 -1.79 0.84
C ILE A 25 -11.25 -3.01 0.34
N ILE A 26 -10.82 -4.20 0.74
CA ILE A 26 -11.58 -5.41 0.45
C ILE A 26 -12.82 -5.46 1.33
N GLY A 27 -13.99 -5.55 0.71
CA GLY A 27 -15.28 -5.60 1.40
C GLY A 27 -15.89 -4.21 1.61
N GLU A 28 -16.57 -4.01 2.74
CA GLU A 28 -17.31 -2.77 3.02
C GLU A 28 -16.37 -1.56 3.15
N VAL A 29 -16.75 -0.45 2.51
CA VAL A 29 -16.05 0.83 2.58
C VAL A 29 -16.77 1.74 3.56
N ASN A 30 -16.06 2.19 4.61
CA ASN A 30 -16.57 3.15 5.59
C ASN A 30 -15.47 4.15 6.00
N PRO A 31 -15.81 5.28 6.65
CA PRO A 31 -14.85 6.34 6.98
C PRO A 31 -13.64 5.86 7.78
N GLN A 32 -13.84 4.93 8.72
CA GLN A 32 -12.78 4.39 9.58
C GLN A 32 -11.78 3.55 8.77
N ARG A 33 -12.28 2.72 7.86
CA ARG A 33 -11.45 1.89 6.95
C ARG A 33 -10.70 2.75 5.94
N VAL A 34 -11.35 3.79 5.42
CA VAL A 34 -10.72 4.76 4.51
C VAL A 34 -9.59 5.50 5.21
N GLU A 35 -9.78 5.96 6.45
CA GLU A 35 -8.73 6.64 7.21
C GLU A 35 -7.54 5.70 7.48
N MET A 36 -7.81 4.42 7.79
CA MET A 36 -6.77 3.42 7.99
C MET A 36 -5.91 3.21 6.74
N VAL A 37 -6.56 3.00 5.58
CA VAL A 37 -5.85 2.82 4.30
C VAL A 37 -5.12 4.09 3.89
N ARG A 38 -5.69 5.27 4.17
CA ARG A 38 -5.04 6.57 3.89
C ARG A 38 -3.72 6.69 4.66
N LYS A 39 -3.72 6.43 5.96
CA LYS A 39 -2.51 6.44 6.78
C LYS A 39 -1.50 5.40 6.32
N ALA A 40 -1.94 4.16 6.07
CA ALA A 40 -1.06 3.10 5.61
C ALA A 40 -0.44 3.40 4.23
N THR A 41 -1.25 3.96 3.30
CA THR A 41 -0.77 4.39 1.98
C THR A 41 0.31 5.47 2.12
N ARG A 42 0.08 6.47 2.97
CA ARG A 42 1.06 7.54 3.21
C ARG A 42 2.39 6.98 3.71
N ILE A 43 2.37 6.05 4.67
CA ILE A 43 3.59 5.40 5.18
C ILE A 43 4.32 4.67 4.05
N VAL A 44 3.59 3.89 3.24
CA VAL A 44 4.17 3.19 2.08
C VAL A 44 4.81 4.17 1.11
N GLU A 45 4.11 5.24 0.73
CA GLU A 45 4.61 6.26 -0.22
C GLU A 45 5.84 7.00 0.30
N GLU A 46 5.88 7.34 1.59
CA GLU A 46 7.02 8.01 2.24
C GLU A 46 8.28 7.13 2.23
N GLU A 47 8.16 5.86 2.61
CA GLU A 47 9.33 4.96 2.77
C GLU A 47 9.93 4.51 1.44
N ILE A 48 9.13 4.41 0.37
CA ILE A 48 9.59 3.94 -0.95
C ILE A 48 9.92 5.07 -1.93
N LYS A 49 9.76 6.33 -1.51
CA LYS A 49 9.84 7.51 -2.39
C LYS A 49 11.08 7.51 -3.29
N GLU A 50 12.23 7.16 -2.74
CA GLU A 50 13.51 7.14 -3.43
C GLU A 50 13.64 6.01 -4.47
N LEU A 51 12.83 4.94 -4.35
CA LEU A 51 12.80 3.83 -5.29
C LEU A 51 12.01 4.14 -6.56
N LYS A 52 11.14 5.15 -6.52
CA LYS A 52 10.30 5.62 -7.64
C LYS A 52 9.61 4.47 -8.41
N PRO A 53 8.88 3.57 -7.73
CA PRO A 53 8.18 2.49 -8.41
C PRO A 53 7.11 3.04 -9.35
N PHE A 54 6.72 2.25 -10.36
CA PHE A 54 5.59 2.62 -11.22
C PHE A 54 4.32 2.87 -10.41
N GLN A 55 4.02 1.98 -9.45
CA GLN A 55 2.92 2.17 -8.52
C GLN A 55 3.19 1.42 -7.22
N ALA A 56 2.79 2.04 -6.11
CA ALA A 56 2.75 1.41 -4.81
C ALA A 56 1.53 1.84 -4.00
N LEU A 57 1.05 0.95 -3.16
CA LEU A 57 -0.20 1.11 -2.43
C LEU A 57 -0.27 0.22 -1.19
N ALA A 58 -1.12 0.63 -0.25
CA ALA A 58 -1.57 -0.20 0.85
C ALA A 58 -3.02 -0.66 0.61
N VAL A 59 -3.31 -1.94 0.85
CA VAL A 59 -4.65 -2.53 0.79
C VAL A 59 -5.07 -3.02 2.16
N LEU A 60 -6.29 -2.72 2.57
CA LEU A 60 -6.91 -3.28 3.76
C LEU A 60 -7.73 -4.52 3.40
N MET A 61 -7.34 -5.66 3.95
CA MET A 61 -8.10 -6.90 3.77
C MET A 61 -9.42 -6.88 4.55
N LYS A 62 -10.37 -7.73 4.13
CA LYS A 62 -11.61 -7.99 4.86
C LYS A 62 -11.33 -8.84 6.10
N ASP A 63 -10.44 -9.82 5.97
CA ASP A 63 -10.05 -10.72 7.05
C ASP A 63 -9.13 -10.07 8.06
N ARG A 64 -9.04 -10.71 9.24
CA ARG A 64 -8.24 -10.28 10.38
C ARG A 64 -7.22 -11.34 10.74
N ALA A 65 -6.11 -10.91 11.31
CA ALA A 65 -5.05 -11.80 11.78
C ALA A 65 -4.77 -11.61 13.27
N THR A 66 -4.28 -12.67 13.91
CA THR A 66 -3.82 -12.63 15.29
C THR A 66 -2.58 -11.76 15.43
N GLY A 67 -2.50 -11.02 16.54
CA GLY A 67 -1.34 -10.27 17.00
C GLY A 67 -1.33 -10.23 18.53
N THR A 68 -0.37 -9.50 19.10
CA THR A 68 -0.22 -9.36 20.56
C THR A 68 -0.12 -7.90 20.93
N VAL A 69 -0.97 -7.45 21.85
CA VAL A 69 -0.93 -6.09 22.41
C VAL A 69 -0.96 -6.21 23.94
N GLY A 70 0.04 -5.64 24.62
CA GLY A 70 0.16 -5.72 26.08
C GLY A 70 0.19 -7.16 26.62
N GLY A 71 0.83 -8.08 25.89
CA GLY A 71 0.90 -9.51 26.25
C GLY A 71 -0.38 -10.31 26.01
N LYS A 72 -1.47 -9.71 25.51
CA LYS A 72 -2.72 -10.40 25.20
C LYS A 72 -2.88 -10.61 23.70
N ARG A 73 -3.44 -11.76 23.31
CA ARG A 73 -3.80 -12.04 21.92
C ARG A 73 -4.95 -11.14 21.50
N VAL A 74 -4.79 -10.49 20.36
CA VAL A 74 -5.83 -9.67 19.70
C VAL A 74 -6.00 -10.13 18.27
N PHE A 75 -7.19 -9.93 17.71
CA PHE A 75 -7.40 -9.98 16.27
C PHE A 75 -7.34 -8.54 15.76
N GLY A 76 -6.61 -8.29 14.68
CA GLY A 76 -6.45 -6.96 14.09
C GLY A 76 -6.47 -7.00 12.58
N ASN A 77 -6.39 -5.83 11.99
CA ASN A 77 -6.46 -5.65 10.55
C ASN A 77 -5.18 -6.13 9.87
N ILE A 78 -5.32 -6.56 8.62
CA ILE A 78 -4.23 -6.95 7.75
C ILE A 78 -4.06 -5.86 6.68
N ILE A 79 -2.87 -5.29 6.61
CA ILE A 79 -2.48 -4.40 5.51
C ILE A 79 -1.58 -5.18 4.55
N VAL A 80 -1.90 -5.15 3.26
CA VAL A 80 -1.02 -5.64 2.20
C VAL A 80 -0.34 -4.45 1.56
N VAL A 81 0.99 -4.48 1.51
CA VAL A 81 1.83 -3.55 0.76
C VAL A 81 2.04 -4.15 -0.63
N ARG A 82 1.80 -3.34 -1.65
CA ARG A 82 1.97 -3.72 -3.04
C ARG A 82 2.82 -2.66 -3.72
N SER A 83 3.89 -3.07 -4.39
CA SER A 83 4.74 -2.20 -5.19
C SER A 83 5.17 -2.91 -6.46
N VAL A 84 5.01 -2.24 -7.60
CA VAL A 84 5.27 -2.82 -8.91
C VAL A 84 6.05 -1.88 -9.81
N GLU A 85 6.82 -2.46 -10.71
CA GLU A 85 7.45 -1.81 -11.85
C GLU A 85 6.68 -2.15 -13.13
N SER A 86 6.45 -1.14 -13.97
CA SER A 86 5.80 -1.33 -15.27
C SER A 86 6.21 -0.23 -16.26
N LYS A 87 6.24 -0.57 -17.54
CA LYS A 87 6.44 0.40 -18.64
C LYS A 87 5.14 0.86 -19.27
N ASN A 88 4.07 0.07 -19.20
CA ASN A 88 2.84 0.28 -19.97
C ASN A 88 1.55 -0.17 -19.26
N ALA A 89 1.63 -0.52 -17.97
CA ALA A 89 0.56 -1.07 -17.15
C ALA A 89 -0.11 -2.37 -17.66
N MET A 90 0.32 -2.94 -18.80
CA MET A 90 -0.20 -4.21 -19.32
C MET A 90 0.44 -5.39 -18.58
N THR A 91 1.76 -5.31 -18.33
CA THR A 91 2.51 -6.23 -17.48
C THR A 91 3.19 -5.47 -16.35
N ALA A 92 3.38 -6.11 -15.21
CA ALA A 92 4.09 -5.52 -14.09
C ALA A 92 4.86 -6.57 -13.30
N SER A 93 6.11 -6.25 -12.96
CA SER A 93 6.95 -7.05 -12.06
C SER A 93 6.90 -6.46 -10.65
N VAL A 94 7.06 -7.29 -9.63
CA VAL A 94 7.16 -6.84 -8.24
C VAL A 94 8.42 -5.98 -8.07
N SER A 95 8.29 -4.82 -7.43
CA SER A 95 9.45 -3.99 -7.08
C SER A 95 10.37 -4.76 -6.11
N ARG A 96 11.68 -4.74 -6.36
CA ARG A 96 12.68 -5.33 -5.47
C ARG A 96 13.02 -4.34 -4.35
N ILE A 97 12.08 -4.17 -3.42
CA ILE A 97 12.25 -3.29 -2.26
C ILE A 97 13.30 -3.93 -1.32
N PRO A 98 14.34 -3.18 -0.91
CA PRO A 98 15.27 -3.63 0.12
C PRO A 98 14.53 -4.03 1.41
N TRP A 99 14.97 -5.11 2.05
CA TRP A 99 14.25 -5.70 3.17
C TRP A 99 14.13 -4.72 4.35
N GLU A 100 15.15 -3.91 4.58
CA GLU A 100 15.18 -2.85 5.57
C GLU A 100 14.08 -1.78 5.37
N ILE A 101 13.68 -1.51 4.13
CA ILE A 101 12.57 -0.60 3.84
C ILE A 101 11.23 -1.30 4.14
N LEU A 102 11.10 -2.58 3.82
CA LEU A 102 9.90 -3.37 4.17
C LEU A 102 9.72 -3.46 5.69
N GLU A 103 10.80 -3.63 6.45
CA GLU A 103 10.78 -3.64 7.91
C GLU A 103 10.34 -2.29 8.48
N LYS A 104 10.85 -1.16 7.94
CA LYS A 104 10.40 0.19 8.33
C LYS A 104 8.92 0.41 8.04
N ILE A 105 8.45 0.04 6.84
CA ILE A 105 7.03 0.14 6.48
C ILE A 105 6.19 -0.67 7.47
N GLN A 106 6.58 -1.92 7.73
CA GLN A 106 5.87 -2.78 8.66
C GLN A 106 5.81 -2.16 10.07
N GLN A 107 6.97 -1.71 10.58
CA GLN A 107 7.09 -1.11 11.90
C GLN A 107 6.17 0.11 12.04
N ARG A 108 6.33 1.08 11.13
CA ARG A 108 5.53 2.31 11.12
C ARG A 108 4.04 2.04 11.02
N ILE A 109 3.61 1.12 10.14
CA ILE A 109 2.19 0.75 10.02
C ILE A 109 1.66 0.20 11.35
N THR A 110 2.39 -0.70 12.02
CA THR A 110 1.91 -1.30 13.28
C THR A 110 1.97 -0.36 14.48
N GLU A 111 2.92 0.58 14.50
CA GLU A 111 3.08 1.55 15.59
C GLU A 111 2.11 2.75 15.44
N GLU A 112 1.99 3.31 14.24
CA GLU A 112 1.15 4.48 13.96
C GLU A 112 -0.34 4.13 13.77
N ILE A 113 -0.65 2.84 13.50
CA ILE A 113 -2.01 2.34 13.30
C ILE A 113 -2.27 1.12 14.21
N PRO A 114 -2.54 1.32 15.51
CA PRO A 114 -2.61 0.23 16.50
C PRO A 114 -3.66 -0.85 16.23
N SER A 115 -4.64 -0.58 15.35
CA SER A 115 -5.64 -1.55 14.92
C SER A 115 -5.12 -2.56 13.87
N VAL A 116 -3.93 -2.34 13.30
CA VAL A 116 -3.27 -3.25 12.35
C VAL A 116 -2.33 -4.17 13.11
N THR A 117 -2.49 -5.48 12.91
CA THR A 117 -1.67 -6.51 13.60
C THR A 117 -0.79 -7.29 12.65
N LYS A 118 -0.99 -7.14 11.34
CA LYS A 118 -0.26 -7.88 10.32
C LYS A 118 -0.05 -7.00 9.10
N VAL A 119 1.19 -6.98 8.62
CA VAL A 119 1.57 -6.36 7.35
C VAL A 119 2.15 -7.45 6.46
N LEU A 120 1.72 -7.49 5.19
CA LEU A 120 2.17 -8.45 4.19
C LEU A 120 2.73 -7.69 2.98
N PHE A 121 3.59 -8.32 2.19
CA PHE A 121 4.06 -7.80 0.90
C PHE A 121 3.62 -8.72 -0.24
N ASP A 122 2.93 -8.19 -1.24
CA ASP A 122 2.45 -8.98 -2.38
C ASP A 122 3.53 -9.14 -3.46
N ILE A 123 3.97 -10.38 -3.61
CA ILE A 123 5.02 -10.82 -4.54
C ILE A 123 4.50 -11.42 -5.85
N THR A 124 3.22 -11.23 -6.18
CA THR A 124 2.60 -11.83 -7.38
C THR A 124 2.72 -10.90 -8.59
N PRO A 125 3.32 -11.28 -9.74
CA PRO A 125 3.37 -10.39 -10.90
C PRO A 125 2.01 -10.18 -11.58
N LYS A 126 1.96 -9.22 -12.52
CA LYS A 126 0.86 -9.06 -13.49
C LYS A 126 1.37 -9.45 -14.89
N PRO A 127 0.83 -10.50 -15.53
CA PRO A 127 -0.03 -11.57 -14.98
C PRO A 127 0.72 -12.48 -13.96
N PRO A 128 0.03 -13.32 -13.15
CA PRO A 128 -1.39 -13.69 -13.21
C PRO A 128 -2.35 -12.76 -12.44
N SER A 129 -1.83 -11.86 -11.61
CA SER A 129 -2.66 -10.95 -10.80
C SER A 129 -2.91 -9.61 -11.50
N THR A 130 -3.71 -8.76 -10.87
CA THR A 130 -3.82 -7.33 -11.18
C THR A 130 -2.88 -6.51 -10.29
N ILE A 131 -2.78 -5.19 -10.57
CA ILE A 131 -2.04 -4.27 -9.69
C ILE A 131 -2.92 -3.91 -8.48
N GLU A 132 -4.19 -3.58 -8.74
CA GLU A 132 -5.20 -3.29 -7.73
C GLU A 132 -5.83 -4.58 -7.18
N TYR A 133 -6.51 -4.43 -6.05
CA TYR A 133 -7.20 -5.47 -5.28
C TYR A 133 -8.74 -5.33 -5.40
N ILE A 134 -9.23 -5.02 -6.60
CA ILE A 134 -10.66 -4.83 -6.88
C ILE A 134 -11.42 -6.13 -7.10
#